data_AF-B4XH70-F1
#
_entry.id   AF-B4XH70-F1
#
_cell.length_a   1.000
_cell.length_b   1.000
_cell.length_c   1.000
_cell.angle_alpha   90.00
_cell.angle_beta   90.00
_cell.angle_gamma   90.00
#
_symmetry.space_group_name_H-M   'P 1'
#
loop_
_entity.id
_entity.type
_entity.pdbx_description
1 polymer ?
#
loop_
_entity_poly.entity_id
_entity_poly.type
_entity_poly.pdbx_seq_one_letter_code
_entity_poly.pdbx_strand_id
1 'polypeptide(L)'
;MTRVYYREAMGAFIVFDVTRPATFEAVTKWKNDLDSKLSLPNGKPVSVVLLANKCDQGKDVLLNNGLKMDQFCKEHGFVGW
;
A
#
# COMPACT_ATOMS: atom_id res chain seq x y z
N MET A 1 -0.97 7.28 -17.80
CA MET A 1 -1.10 8.62 -17.20
C MET A 1 -0.30 8.77 -15.88
N THR A 2 -0.17 7.75 -15.02
CA THR A 2 0.54 7.87 -13.73
C THR A 2 2.08 7.85 -13.76
N ARG A 3 2.70 7.30 -14.82
CA ARG A 3 4.16 7.06 -14.90
C ARG A 3 5.02 8.30 -14.62
N VAL A 4 4.58 9.49 -15.02
CA VAL A 4 5.33 10.74 -14.83
C VAL A 4 5.46 11.10 -13.34
N TYR A 5 4.44 10.79 -12.52
CA TYR A 5 4.42 11.11 -11.10
C TYR A 5 5.27 10.15 -10.25
N TYR A 6 5.58 8.96 -10.76
CA TYR A 6 6.40 7.96 -10.05
C TYR A 6 7.89 8.14 -10.32
N ARG A 7 8.25 8.96 -11.30
CA ARG A 7 9.62 9.07 -11.79
C ARG A 7 10.57 9.41 -10.63
N GLU A 8 11.62 8.60 -10.51
CA GLU A 8 12.70 8.77 -9.52
C GLU A 8 12.25 8.72 -8.05
N ALA A 9 11.01 8.26 -7.78
CA ALA A 9 10.59 8.02 -6.41
C ALA A 9 11.42 6.87 -5.78
N MET A 10 11.86 7.08 -4.55
CA MET A 10 12.66 6.10 -3.80
C MET A 10 11.82 5.21 -2.87
N GLY A 11 10.57 5.58 -2.66
CA GLY A 11 9.59 4.86 -1.85
C GLY A 11 8.19 5.45 -2.03
N ALA A 12 7.19 4.76 -1.48
CA ALA A 12 5.81 5.21 -1.57
C ALA A 12 5.01 4.86 -0.31
N PHE A 13 3.96 5.65 -0.07
CA PHE A 13 2.85 5.27 0.79
C PHE A 13 1.64 4.95 -0.09
N ILE A 14 1.00 3.82 0.15
CA ILE A 14 -0.35 3.55 -0.40
C ILE A 14 -1.32 3.63 0.75
N VAL A 15 -2.34 4.46 0.60
CA VAL A 15 -3.23 4.83 1.70
C VAL A 15 -4.63 4.34 1.38
N PHE A 16 -5.29 3.70 2.35
CA PHE A 16 -6.71 3.39 2.28
C PHE A 16 -7.44 4.00 3.47
N ASP A 17 -8.76 4.11 3.34
CA ASP A 17 -9.65 4.68 4.34
C ASP A 17 -10.32 3.53 5.11
N VAL A 18 -10.06 3.42 6.41
CA VAL A 18 -10.56 2.29 7.23
C VAL A 18 -12.08 2.25 7.32
N THR A 19 -12.78 3.35 7.03
CA THR A 19 -14.24 3.39 7.06
C THR A 19 -14.86 3.01 5.71
N ARG A 20 -14.05 2.79 4.67
CA ARG A 20 -14.52 2.49 3.30
C ARG A 20 -13.80 1.27 2.72
N PRO A 21 -14.37 0.04 2.84
CA PRO A 21 -13.76 -1.21 2.38
C PRO A 21 -13.30 -1.20 0.92
N ALA A 22 -14.06 -0.56 0.02
CA ALA A 22 -13.69 -0.44 -1.40
C ALA A 22 -12.32 0.23 -1.63
N THR A 23 -11.86 1.07 -0.70
CA THR A 23 -10.53 1.70 -0.81
C THR A 23 -9.40 0.74 -0.47
N PHE A 24 -9.66 -0.26 0.40
CA PHE A 24 -8.71 -1.34 0.68
C PHE A 24 -8.60 -2.29 -0.51
N GLU A 25 -9.72 -2.66 -1.13
CA GLU A 25 -9.74 -3.50 -2.34
C GLU A 25 -8.92 -2.87 -3.49
N ALA A 26 -8.88 -1.54 -3.56
CA ALA A 26 -8.10 -0.81 -4.57
C ALA A 26 -6.58 -0.79 -4.29
N VAL A 27 -6.11 -1.14 -3.09
CA VAL A 27 -4.68 -1.08 -2.71
C VAL A 27 -3.82 -1.92 -3.64
N THR A 28 -4.24 -3.15 -3.97
CA THR A 28 -3.48 -4.06 -4.84
C THR A 28 -3.37 -3.51 -6.27
N LYS A 29 -4.44 -2.87 -6.77
CA LYS A 29 -4.41 -2.18 -8.06
C LYS A 29 -3.37 -1.06 -8.07
N TRP A 30 -3.30 -0.25 -7.02
CA TRP A 30 -2.27 0.79 -6.89
C TRP A 30 -0.87 0.23 -6.77
N LYS A 31 -0.69 -0.85 -5.99
CA LYS A 31 0.60 -1.52 -5.84
C LYS A 31 1.12 -2.06 -7.17
N ASN A 32 0.27 -2.76 -7.92
CA ASN A 32 0.61 -3.28 -9.25
C ASN A 32 0.90 -2.15 -10.25
N ASP A 33 0.16 -1.04 -10.17
CA ASP A 33 0.40 0.13 -11.02
C ASP A 33 1.78 0.74 -10.77
N LEU A 34 2.19 0.85 -9.51
CA LEU A 34 3.50 1.36 -9.10
C LEU A 34 4.62 0.41 -9.55
N ASP A 35 4.52 -0.86 -9.19
CA ASP A 35 5.54 -1.87 -9.48
C ASP A 35 5.78 -2.07 -10.98
N SER A 36 4.73 -1.95 -11.81
CA SER A 36 4.84 -2.07 -13.27
C SER A 36 5.52 -0.88 -13.95
N LYS A 37 5.69 0.25 -13.25
CA LYS A 37 6.14 1.52 -13.83
C LYS A 37 7.42 2.06 -13.21
N LEU A 38 7.77 1.58 -12.01
CA LEU A 38 8.91 2.07 -11.26
C LEU A 38 9.70 0.91 -10.66
N SER A 39 11.00 0.93 -10.91
CA SER A 39 11.97 0.07 -10.23
C SER A 39 13.18 0.92 -9.87
N LEU A 40 13.84 0.58 -8.78
CA LEU A 40 15.08 1.20 -8.36
C LEU A 40 16.20 0.90 -9.38
N PRO A 41 17.32 1.66 -9.38
CA PRO A 41 18.45 1.41 -10.28
C PRO A 41 19.04 -0.01 -10.19
N ASN A 42 18.86 -0.68 -9.04
CA ASN A 42 19.28 -2.07 -8.82
C ASN A 42 18.24 -3.11 -9.31
N GLY A 43 17.19 -2.69 -10.02
CA GLY A 43 16.13 -3.54 -10.56
C GLY A 43 15.10 -4.01 -9.54
N LYS A 44 15.21 -3.65 -8.26
CA LYS A 44 14.22 -4.02 -7.24
C LYS A 44 13.01 -3.07 -7.26
N PRO A 45 11.82 -3.54 -6.82
CA PRO A 45 10.70 -2.64 -6.55
C PRO A 45 11.07 -1.60 -5.50
N VAL A 46 10.40 -0.45 -5.54
CA VAL A 46 10.52 0.55 -4.47
C VAL A 46 9.88 0.05 -3.18
N SER A 47 10.39 0.50 -2.03
CA SER A 47 9.78 0.21 -0.74
C SER A 47 8.44 0.92 -0.60
N VAL A 48 7.39 0.15 -0.27
CA VAL A 48 6.04 0.69 -0.09
C VAL A 48 5.53 0.36 1.29
N VAL A 49 5.00 1.35 2.00
CA VAL A 49 4.30 1.18 3.28
C VAL A 49 2.80 1.40 3.04
N LEU A 50 1.98 0.48 3.53
CA LEU A 50 0.52 0.62 3.51
C LEU A 50 0.09 1.51 4.68
N LEU A 51 -0.88 2.40 4.51
CA LEU A 51 -1.39 3.22 5.61
C LEU A 51 -2.90 3.04 5.74
N ALA A 52 -3.32 2.54 6.90
CA ALA A 52 -4.72 2.44 7.30
C ALA A 52 -5.20 3.76 7.91
N ASN A 53 -5.59 4.70 7.04
CA ASN A 53 -5.90 6.08 7.44
C ASN A 53 -7.33 6.23 7.99
N LYS A 54 -7.55 7.30 8.78
CA LYS A 54 -8.80 7.59 9.54
C LYS A 54 -9.11 6.58 10.64
N CYS A 55 -8.07 6.03 11.27
CA CYS A 55 -8.19 5.07 12.35
C CYS A 55 -8.96 5.60 13.57
N ASP A 56 -9.08 6.92 13.73
CA ASP A 56 -9.95 7.58 14.70
C ASP A 56 -11.44 7.25 14.50
N GLN A 57 -11.85 6.97 13.26
CA GLN A 57 -13.23 6.69 12.87
C GLN A 57 -13.52 5.18 12.75
N GLY A 58 -12.48 4.35 12.55
CA GLY A 58 -12.61 2.90 12.29
C GLY A 58 -12.16 2.02 13.46
N LYS A 59 -12.77 2.20 14.64
CA LYS A 59 -12.33 1.57 15.90
C LYS A 59 -12.27 0.03 15.87
N ASP A 60 -13.12 -0.66 15.10
CA ASP A 60 -13.21 -2.12 15.14
C ASP A 60 -12.41 -2.87 14.06
N VAL A 61 -12.07 -2.22 12.95
CA VAL A 61 -11.50 -2.91 11.77
C VAL A 61 -10.02 -3.27 11.97
N LEU A 62 -9.25 -2.42 12.66
CA LEU A 62 -7.80 -2.58 12.81
C LEU A 62 -7.38 -3.40 14.04
N LEU A 63 -8.11 -3.28 15.16
CA LEU A 63 -7.73 -3.91 16.43
C LEU A 63 -7.75 -5.45 16.38
N ASN A 64 -8.58 -6.05 15.52
CA ASN A 64 -8.75 -7.50 15.45
C ASN A 64 -8.02 -8.17 14.28
N ASN A 65 -7.37 -7.40 13.39
CA ASN A 65 -6.89 -7.90 12.11
C ASN A 65 -5.39 -7.72 11.86
N GLY A 66 -4.60 -7.34 12.86
CA GLY A 66 -3.18 -7.04 12.66
C GLY A 66 -2.38 -8.16 11.99
N LEU A 67 -2.55 -9.41 12.45
CA LEU A 67 -1.92 -10.58 11.81
C LEU A 67 -2.32 -10.78 10.34
N LYS A 68 -3.58 -10.49 9.99
CA LYS A 68 -4.05 -10.57 8.60
C LYS A 68 -3.43 -9.47 7.76
N MET A 69 -3.20 -8.29 8.31
CA MET A 69 -2.55 -7.17 7.62
C MET A 69 -1.06 -7.40 7.43
N ASP A 70 -0.38 -8.01 8.40
CA ASP A 70 1.01 -8.44 8.24
C ASP A 70 1.13 -9.48 7.13
N GLN A 71 0.20 -10.45 7.08
CA GLN A 71 0.16 -11.45 6.02
C GLN A 71 -0.12 -10.83 4.65
N PHE A 72 -1.11 -9.92 4.57
CA PHE A 72 -1.43 -9.19 3.34
C PHE A 72 -0.22 -8.39 2.82
N CYS A 73 0.51 -7.71 3.73
CA CYS A 73 1.72 -6.97 3.38
C CYS A 73 2.80 -7.88 2.78
N LYS A 74 3.04 -9.04 3.40
CA LYS A 74 4.00 -10.03 2.90
C LYS A 74 3.62 -10.55 1.52
N GLU A 75 2.35 -10.89 1.31
CA GLU A 75 1.85 -11.43 0.03
C GLU A 75 1.92 -10.42 -1.11
N HIS A 76 1.74 -9.13 -0.84
CA HIS A 76 1.67 -8.08 -1.85
C HIS A 76 2.94 -7.18 -1.91
N GLY A 77 4.01 -7.55 -1.19
CA GLY A 77 5.30 -6.87 -1.26
C GLY A 77 5.30 -5.47 -0.64
N PHE A 78 4.55 -5.26 0.45
CA PHE A 78 4.67 -4.09 1.31
C PHE A 78 5.72 -4.34 2.40
N VAL A 79 6.39 -3.28 2.84
CA VAL A 79 7.36 -3.34 3.95
C VAL A 79 6.65 -3.44 5.30
N GLY A 80 5.44 -2.90 5.41
CA GLY A 80 4.60 -2.91 6.61
C GLY A 80 3.33 -2.06 6.42
N TRP A 81 2.52 -1.96 7.48
CA TRP A 81 1.30 -1.15 7.54
C TRP A 81 1.15 -0.36 8.84
#